data_AF-A0A8D2L9X9-F1
#
_entry.id   AF-A0A8D2L9X9-F1
#
_cell.length_a   1.000
_cell.length_b   1.000
_cell.length_c   1.000
_cell.angle_alpha   90.00
_cell.angle_beta   90.00
_cell.angle_gamma   90.00
#
_symmetry.space_group_name_H-M   'P 1'
#
loop_
_entity.id
_entity.type
_entity.pdbx_description
1 polymer ?
#
loop_
_entity_poly.entity_id
_entity_poly.type
_entity_poly.pdbx_seq_one_letter_code
_entity_poly.pdbx_strand_id
1 'polypeptide(L)'
;MALPPPSYCFVAFPPHTKDGFVIVGKNSARPPEEVQEVVYFAAATHDPGCKVECTYIEIDQASKTHAIALSRPSWLWGAEMGANEHGVFVANEAIVTKEPASETEALLGMDLVRLGLERGATAKEALDVIVSLLEEHGQGGNYYEDGNACHSFQSAYLIVDRKEAWVLETVGKYWAAEKITEGVKCICNQLCLMTKIDAEHPELRGYAESQGWWTTDAEFNFAQVFSQAENHPDGCLGNEILEKQEGHSELRQGLNKQRILFGPFQLKRLWKS
;
A
#
# COMPACT_ATOMS: atom_id res chain seq x y z
N MET A 1 -11.93 24.87 -5.54
CA MET A 1 -11.79 23.98 -4.38
C MET A 1 -10.31 23.70 -4.20
N ALA A 2 -9.79 23.67 -2.97
CA ALA A 2 -8.42 23.20 -2.76
C ALA A 2 -8.35 21.73 -3.18
N LEU A 3 -7.28 21.34 -3.89
CA LEU A 3 -7.02 19.93 -4.20
C LEU A 3 -6.95 19.14 -2.88
N PRO A 4 -7.50 17.92 -2.80
CA PRO A 4 -7.33 17.08 -1.63
C PRO A 4 -5.82 16.91 -1.34
N PRO A 5 -5.40 16.93 -0.07
CA PRO A 5 -3.99 16.80 0.28
C PRO A 5 -3.47 15.45 -0.22
N PRO A 6 -2.21 15.37 -0.69
CA PRO A 6 -1.62 14.11 -1.10
C PRO A 6 -1.58 13.11 0.04
N SER A 7 -1.77 11.84 -0.32
CA SER A 7 -1.69 10.71 0.60
C SER A 7 -0.25 10.24 0.68
N TYR A 8 0.22 9.96 1.89
CA TYR A 8 1.54 9.48 2.20
C TYR A 8 1.46 8.33 3.18
N CYS A 9 2.31 7.33 2.95
CA CYS A 9 2.59 6.28 3.91
C CYS A 9 4.10 6.21 4.16
N PHE A 10 4.51 5.99 5.41
CA PHE A 10 5.92 5.86 5.75
C PHE A 10 6.18 4.77 6.78
N VAL A 11 7.43 4.29 6.79
CA VAL A 11 8.03 3.46 7.81
C VAL A 11 9.37 4.05 8.24
N ALA A 12 9.66 4.00 9.54
CA ALA A 12 10.96 4.33 10.11
C ALA A 12 11.44 3.15 10.96
N PHE A 13 12.61 2.61 10.62
CA PHE A 13 13.30 1.56 11.36
C PHE A 13 14.26 2.16 12.41
N PRO A 14 14.56 1.44 13.50
CA PRO A 14 15.67 1.78 14.38
C PRO A 14 16.98 1.99 13.59
N PRO A 15 17.88 2.89 14.03
CA PRO A 15 17.82 3.71 15.24
C PRO A 15 17.04 5.02 15.09
N HIS A 16 16.38 5.27 13.96
CA HIS A 16 15.67 6.53 13.67
C HIS A 16 14.47 6.73 14.60
N THR A 17 14.02 5.69 15.28
CA THR A 17 12.90 5.72 16.22
C THR A 17 13.39 5.55 17.66
N LYS A 18 12.64 6.14 18.60
CA LYS A 18 12.93 5.97 20.03
C LYS A 18 12.57 4.55 20.49
N ASP A 19 13.35 4.01 21.42
CA ASP A 19 13.09 2.75 22.14
C ASP A 19 13.13 1.49 21.22
N GLY A 20 13.71 1.59 20.02
CA GLY A 20 13.91 0.44 19.13
C GLY A 20 12.66 -0.08 18.42
N PHE A 21 11.60 0.72 18.34
CA PHE A 21 10.35 0.35 17.67
C PHE A 21 10.39 0.63 16.17
N VAL A 22 9.71 -0.18 15.35
CA VAL A 22 9.37 0.24 13.99
C VAL A 22 8.14 1.15 14.05
N ILE A 23 8.20 2.33 13.44
CA ILE A 23 7.08 3.29 13.40
C ILE A 23 6.55 3.35 11.97
N VAL A 24 5.23 3.22 11.82
CA VAL A 24 4.51 3.38 10.56
C VAL A 24 3.46 4.48 10.68
N GLY A 25 3.11 5.11 9.56
CA GLY A 25 2.02 6.06 9.50
C GLY A 25 1.46 6.19 8.09
N LYS A 26 0.15 6.43 7.97
CA LYS A 26 -0.53 6.78 6.73
C LYS A 26 -1.53 7.91 6.98
N ASN A 27 -1.54 8.92 6.12
CA ASN A 27 -2.69 9.82 5.98
C ASN A 27 -3.50 9.37 4.77
N SER A 28 -4.79 9.63 4.76
CA SER A 28 -5.69 9.20 3.71
C SER A 28 -6.27 10.42 2.98
N ALA A 29 -6.25 10.39 1.64
CA ALA A 29 -6.79 11.43 0.78
C ALA A 29 -8.22 11.12 0.29
N ARG A 30 -9.01 10.42 1.10
CA ARG A 30 -10.41 10.09 0.80
C ARG A 30 -11.34 11.30 0.91
N PRO A 31 -12.53 11.25 0.28
CA PRO A 31 -13.51 12.33 0.38
C PRO A 31 -13.84 12.70 1.83
N PRO A 32 -13.96 14.01 2.18
CA PRO A 32 -14.23 14.44 3.56
C PRO A 32 -15.53 13.89 4.16
N GLU A 33 -16.53 13.62 3.33
CA GLU A 33 -17.83 13.11 3.74
C GLU A 33 -17.87 11.57 3.82
N GLU A 34 -16.80 10.89 3.41
CA GLU A 34 -16.73 9.43 3.48
C GLU A 34 -16.43 8.98 4.90
N VAL A 35 -17.33 8.17 5.46
CA VAL A 35 -17.19 7.65 6.83
C VAL A 35 -16.02 6.68 6.91
N GLN A 36 -15.08 6.97 7.80
CA GLN A 36 -13.94 6.13 8.11
C GLN A 36 -14.17 5.39 9.44
N GLU A 37 -14.09 4.06 9.42
CA GLU A 37 -14.28 3.20 10.56
C GLU A 37 -12.95 2.58 11.03
N VAL A 38 -12.82 2.40 12.34
CA VAL A 38 -11.76 1.57 12.93
C VAL A 38 -12.38 0.34 13.54
N VAL A 39 -12.14 -0.81 12.93
CA VAL A 39 -12.81 -2.07 13.25
C VAL A 39 -11.80 -3.16 13.57
N TYR A 40 -12.22 -4.10 14.42
CA TYR A 40 -11.44 -5.28 14.77
C TYR A 40 -12.19 -6.55 14.36
N PHE A 41 -11.47 -7.47 13.73
CA PHE A 41 -11.95 -8.81 13.42
C PHE A 41 -11.05 -9.83 14.13
N ALA A 42 -11.67 -10.77 14.83
CA ALA A 42 -10.93 -11.85 15.49
C ALA A 42 -10.44 -12.87 14.46
N ALA A 43 -9.37 -13.59 14.82
CA ALA A 43 -8.89 -14.73 14.04
C ALA A 43 -9.99 -15.78 13.90
N ALA A 44 -10.09 -16.41 12.73
CA ALA A 44 -11.12 -17.40 12.44
C ALA A 44 -10.56 -18.60 11.67
N THR A 45 -11.30 -19.70 11.72
CA THR A 45 -11.11 -20.89 10.89
C THR A 45 -12.32 -21.06 9.99
N HIS A 46 -12.11 -21.48 8.75
CA HIS A 46 -13.16 -21.60 7.74
C HIS A 46 -13.20 -23.03 7.18
N ASP A 47 -14.41 -23.50 6.89
CA ASP A 47 -14.58 -24.83 6.30
C ASP A 47 -14.03 -24.88 4.86
N PRO A 48 -13.55 -26.04 4.39
CA PRO A 48 -13.05 -26.19 3.03
C PRO A 48 -14.10 -25.81 1.97
N GLY A 49 -13.69 -25.03 0.97
CA GLY A 49 -14.57 -24.56 -0.12
C GLY A 49 -15.49 -23.41 0.27
N CYS A 50 -15.37 -22.87 1.49
CA CYS A 50 -15.97 -21.58 1.82
C CYS A 50 -15.40 -20.48 0.93
N LYS A 51 -16.22 -19.46 0.71
CA LYS A 51 -15.87 -18.27 -0.03
C LYS A 51 -16.03 -17.01 0.82
N VAL A 52 -15.46 -15.92 0.35
CA VAL A 52 -15.58 -14.60 0.96
C VAL A 52 -16.01 -13.58 -0.09
N GLU A 53 -17.08 -12.87 0.22
CA GLU A 53 -17.54 -11.72 -0.55
C GLU A 53 -16.66 -10.52 -0.19
N CYS A 54 -15.83 -10.09 -1.14
CA CYS A 54 -15.02 -8.88 -1.06
C CYS A 54 -15.86 -7.68 -1.51
N THR A 55 -15.25 -6.56 -1.92
CA THR A 55 -16.05 -5.36 -2.25
C THR A 55 -16.92 -5.57 -3.48
N TYR A 56 -16.40 -6.22 -4.52
CA TYR A 56 -17.13 -6.45 -5.77
C TYR A 56 -17.25 -7.91 -6.19
N ILE A 57 -16.28 -8.73 -5.81
CA ILE A 57 -16.22 -10.13 -6.24
C ILE A 57 -16.15 -11.07 -5.05
N GLU A 58 -16.49 -12.33 -5.31
CA GLU A 58 -16.35 -13.41 -4.35
C GLU A 58 -15.13 -14.28 -4.71
N ILE A 59 -14.28 -14.57 -3.73
CA ILE A 59 -13.09 -15.42 -3.91
C ILE A 59 -13.08 -16.59 -2.91
N ASP A 60 -12.20 -17.57 -3.15
CA ASP A 60 -12.01 -18.67 -2.22
C ASP A 60 -11.45 -18.17 -0.87
N GLN A 61 -12.03 -18.67 0.22
CA GLN A 61 -11.62 -18.31 1.57
C GLN A 61 -10.43 -19.17 2.02
N ALA A 62 -9.49 -18.54 2.73
CA ALA A 62 -8.40 -19.25 3.37
C ALA A 62 -8.91 -20.08 4.56
N SER A 63 -8.29 -21.23 4.82
CA SER A 63 -8.67 -22.10 5.95
C SER A 63 -8.55 -21.41 7.32
N LYS A 64 -7.68 -20.40 7.44
CA LYS A 64 -7.45 -19.61 8.64
C LYS A 64 -7.23 -18.15 8.27
N THR A 65 -7.74 -17.27 9.12
CA THR A 65 -7.50 -15.83 9.05
C THR A 65 -6.96 -15.34 10.39
N HIS A 66 -6.00 -14.42 10.35
CA HIS A 66 -5.43 -13.76 11.51
C HIS A 66 -6.38 -12.70 12.07
N ALA A 67 -6.26 -12.40 13.36
CA ALA A 67 -6.95 -11.25 13.93
C ALA A 67 -6.35 -9.96 13.37
N ILE A 68 -7.21 -9.01 13.00
CA ILE A 68 -6.83 -7.75 12.34
C ILE A 68 -7.54 -6.56 12.97
N ALA A 69 -6.87 -5.42 12.97
CA ALA A 69 -7.44 -4.11 13.22
C ALA A 69 -7.29 -3.25 11.96
N LEU A 70 -8.39 -2.72 11.44
CA LEU A 70 -8.45 -2.02 10.16
C LEU A 70 -8.88 -0.56 10.34
N SER A 71 -8.42 0.29 9.43
CA SER A 71 -9.00 1.60 9.12
C SER A 71 -9.56 1.55 7.69
N ARG A 72 -10.86 1.76 7.52
CA ARG A 72 -11.54 1.56 6.23
C ARG A 72 -12.69 2.55 6.00
N PRO A 73 -13.01 2.89 4.74
CA PRO A 73 -14.31 3.42 4.39
C PRO A 73 -15.42 2.45 4.79
N SER A 74 -16.55 2.97 5.28
CA SER A 74 -17.65 2.13 5.78
C SER A 74 -18.27 1.25 4.69
N TRP A 75 -18.27 1.69 3.42
CA TRP A 75 -18.98 1.03 2.33
C TRP A 75 -18.26 -0.17 1.69
N LEU A 76 -16.91 -0.21 1.69
CA LEU A 76 -16.12 -1.26 1.02
C LEU A 76 -15.68 -2.36 1.99
N TRP A 77 -15.48 -3.60 1.53
CA TRP A 77 -15.15 -4.73 2.43
C TRP A 77 -13.71 -4.68 2.98
N GLY A 78 -12.77 -4.23 2.14
CA GLY A 78 -11.34 -4.12 2.43
C GLY A 78 -10.96 -3.04 3.44
N ALA A 79 -9.72 -2.55 3.34
CA ALA A 79 -9.21 -1.45 4.17
C ALA A 79 -8.14 -0.61 3.49
N GLU A 80 -8.03 0.65 3.90
CA GLU A 80 -6.95 1.54 3.47
C GLU A 80 -5.63 1.28 4.18
N MET A 81 -5.72 0.82 5.42
CA MET A 81 -4.60 0.37 6.22
C MET A 81 -5.07 -0.53 7.36
N GLY A 82 -4.15 -1.30 7.93
CA GLY A 82 -4.42 -2.06 9.12
C GLY A 82 -3.19 -2.78 9.65
N ALA A 83 -3.37 -3.49 10.75
CA ALA A 83 -2.36 -4.38 11.29
C ALA A 83 -2.99 -5.67 11.80
N ASN A 84 -2.21 -6.76 11.80
CA ASN A 84 -2.65 -8.05 12.31
C ASN A 84 -1.94 -8.45 13.61
N GLU A 85 -2.39 -9.55 14.21
CA GLU A 85 -1.87 -10.07 15.49
C GLU A 85 -0.38 -10.45 15.48
N HIS A 86 0.22 -10.65 14.30
CA HIS A 86 1.64 -10.98 14.14
C HIS A 86 2.53 -9.73 14.05
N GLY A 87 1.92 -8.54 14.07
CA GLY A 87 2.62 -7.28 13.94
C GLY A 87 2.98 -6.92 12.50
N VAL A 88 2.25 -7.48 11.52
CA VAL A 88 2.29 -7.02 10.14
C VAL A 88 1.37 -5.82 10.00
N PHE A 89 1.83 -4.78 9.31
CA PHE A 89 1.08 -3.61 8.90
C PHE A 89 1.04 -3.55 7.38
N VAL A 90 -0.12 -3.19 6.82
CA VAL A 90 -0.27 -2.96 5.38
C VAL A 90 -1.05 -1.67 5.20
N ALA A 91 -0.62 -0.85 4.24
CA ALA A 91 -1.34 0.32 3.78
C ALA A 91 -1.19 0.45 2.26
N ASN A 92 -2.22 0.94 1.57
CA ASN A 92 -2.15 1.20 0.14
C ASN A 92 -2.11 2.69 -0.20
N GLU A 93 -1.66 3.01 -1.40
CA GLU A 93 -1.70 4.35 -2.01
C GLU A 93 -2.28 4.26 -3.41
N ALA A 94 -3.07 5.26 -3.79
CA ALA A 94 -3.60 5.40 -5.15
C ALA A 94 -2.50 5.93 -6.08
N ILE A 95 -2.17 5.20 -7.13
CA ILE A 95 -1.17 5.59 -8.13
C ILE A 95 -1.77 5.56 -9.54
N VAL A 96 -1.25 6.42 -10.41
CA VAL A 96 -1.65 6.52 -11.82
C VAL A 96 -0.45 6.15 -12.70
N THR A 97 -0.67 5.23 -13.62
CA THR A 97 0.38 4.68 -14.49
C THR A 97 0.04 4.88 -15.97
N LYS A 98 0.99 4.58 -16.87
CA LYS A 98 0.76 4.59 -18.32
C LYS A 98 -0.35 3.63 -18.71
N GLU A 99 -0.36 2.43 -18.13
CA GLU A 99 -1.49 1.51 -18.24
C GLU A 99 -2.66 2.02 -17.37
N PRO A 100 -3.84 2.28 -17.95
CA PRO A 100 -5.01 2.67 -17.17
C PRO A 100 -5.46 1.56 -16.21
N ALA A 101 -6.01 1.95 -15.06
CA ALA A 101 -6.62 0.99 -14.16
C ALA A 101 -7.93 0.45 -14.74
N SER A 102 -8.19 -0.85 -14.55
CA SER A 102 -9.40 -1.50 -15.03
C SER A 102 -10.65 -0.94 -14.32
N GLU A 103 -11.64 -0.53 -15.11
CA GLU A 103 -12.99 -0.23 -14.61
C GLU A 103 -13.83 -1.49 -14.39
N THR A 104 -13.38 -2.64 -14.90
CA THR A 104 -14.04 -3.93 -14.66
C THR A 104 -13.84 -4.33 -13.21
N GLU A 105 -14.94 -4.69 -12.55
CA GLU A 105 -14.97 -5.16 -11.18
C GLU A 105 -14.05 -6.38 -10.98
N ALA A 106 -13.16 -6.25 -10.00
CA ALA A 106 -12.22 -7.26 -9.55
C ALA A 106 -11.96 -7.03 -8.05
N LEU A 107 -10.86 -7.58 -7.50
CA LEU A 107 -10.43 -7.15 -6.17
C LEU A 107 -10.05 -5.67 -6.19
N LEU A 108 -10.52 -4.94 -5.20
CA LEU A 108 -10.00 -3.60 -4.98
C LEU A 108 -8.61 -3.65 -4.33
N GLY A 109 -7.82 -2.59 -4.54
CA GLY A 109 -6.55 -2.44 -3.84
C GLY A 109 -6.68 -2.56 -2.33
N MET A 110 -7.78 -2.03 -1.76
CA MET A 110 -8.11 -2.12 -0.34
C MET A 110 -8.54 -3.54 0.08
N ASP A 111 -9.13 -4.33 -0.81
CA ASP A 111 -9.45 -5.73 -0.52
C ASP A 111 -8.16 -6.52 -0.35
N LEU A 112 -7.17 -6.27 -1.21
CA LEU A 112 -5.84 -6.87 -1.13
C LEU A 112 -5.12 -6.49 0.18
N VAL A 113 -5.28 -5.26 0.70
CA VAL A 113 -4.75 -4.87 2.03
C VAL A 113 -5.28 -5.80 3.11
N ARG A 114 -6.61 -6.00 3.15
CA ARG A 114 -7.25 -6.84 4.17
C ARG A 114 -6.85 -8.30 4.00
N LEU A 115 -6.88 -8.82 2.78
CA LEU A 115 -6.52 -10.22 2.48
C LEU A 115 -5.07 -10.52 2.85
N GLY A 116 -4.14 -9.60 2.56
CA GLY A 116 -2.75 -9.70 2.98
C GLY A 116 -2.59 -9.77 4.50
N LEU A 117 -3.32 -8.94 5.24
CA LEU A 117 -3.32 -8.94 6.70
C LEU A 117 -3.95 -10.20 7.31
N GLU A 118 -5.05 -10.69 6.73
CA GLU A 118 -5.73 -11.90 7.21
C GLU A 118 -4.90 -13.16 6.98
N ARG A 119 -4.03 -13.19 5.96
CA ARG A 119 -3.41 -14.45 5.50
C ARG A 119 -1.88 -14.50 5.65
N GLY A 120 -1.20 -13.40 5.98
CA GLY A 120 0.25 -13.34 6.17
C GLY A 120 0.69 -13.06 7.62
N ALA A 121 1.64 -13.82 8.15
CA ALA A 121 2.22 -13.61 9.48
C ALA A 121 3.53 -12.80 9.46
N THR A 122 4.07 -12.53 8.28
CA THR A 122 5.23 -11.65 8.06
C THR A 122 4.95 -10.66 6.92
N ALA A 123 5.77 -9.60 6.80
CA ALA A 123 5.65 -8.66 5.69
C ALA A 123 5.81 -9.36 4.33
N LYS A 124 6.74 -10.32 4.24
CA LYS A 124 6.94 -11.11 3.02
C LYS A 124 5.76 -12.02 2.71
N GLU A 125 5.18 -12.69 3.70
CA GLU A 125 3.99 -13.53 3.48
C GLU A 125 2.78 -12.69 3.05
N ALA A 126 2.58 -11.51 3.65
CA ALA A 126 1.52 -10.60 3.23
C ALA A 126 1.73 -10.09 1.79
N LEU A 127 2.97 -9.78 1.40
CA LEU A 127 3.34 -9.48 0.01
C LEU A 127 2.95 -10.63 -0.92
N ASP A 128 3.34 -11.86 -0.57
CA ASP A 128 3.08 -13.05 -1.39
C ASP A 128 1.59 -13.33 -1.57
N VAL A 129 0.80 -13.12 -0.52
CA VAL A 129 -0.67 -13.20 -0.60
C VAL A 129 -1.21 -12.15 -1.55
N ILE A 130 -0.78 -10.89 -1.42
CA ILE A 130 -1.27 -9.78 -2.25
C ILE A 130 -0.99 -10.04 -3.71
N VAL A 131 0.25 -10.39 -4.07
CA VAL A 131 0.62 -10.61 -5.48
C VAL A 131 -0.04 -11.85 -6.06
N SER A 132 -0.19 -12.93 -5.29
CA SER A 132 -0.89 -14.13 -5.75
C SER A 132 -2.36 -13.85 -6.07
N LEU A 133 -3.04 -13.11 -5.20
CA LEU A 133 -4.45 -12.74 -5.40
C LEU A 133 -4.62 -11.71 -6.51
N LEU A 134 -3.67 -10.79 -6.67
CA LEU A 134 -3.64 -9.86 -7.79
C LEU A 134 -3.49 -10.61 -9.13
N GLU A 135 -2.62 -11.60 -9.20
CA GLU A 135 -2.40 -12.41 -10.40
C GLU A 135 -3.63 -13.26 -10.75
N GLU A 136 -4.30 -13.82 -9.73
CA GLU A 136 -5.46 -14.69 -9.91
C GLU A 136 -6.76 -13.93 -10.24
N HIS A 137 -7.02 -12.83 -9.53
CA HIS A 137 -8.30 -12.13 -9.58
C HIS A 137 -8.23 -10.73 -10.19
N GLY A 138 -7.03 -10.21 -10.44
CA GLY A 138 -6.82 -8.86 -10.94
C GLY A 138 -7.12 -7.77 -9.93
N GLN A 139 -7.03 -6.52 -10.39
CA GLN A 139 -7.48 -5.34 -9.64
C GLN A 139 -8.32 -4.42 -10.53
N GLY A 140 -9.37 -3.81 -9.96
CA GLY A 140 -10.25 -2.93 -10.74
C GLY A 140 -11.62 -2.72 -10.12
N GLY A 141 -12.40 -1.87 -10.77
CA GLY A 141 -13.70 -1.39 -10.30
C GLY A 141 -13.66 0.06 -9.83
N ASN A 142 -14.77 0.53 -9.23
CA ASN A 142 -14.87 1.90 -8.73
C ASN A 142 -14.23 2.01 -7.34
N TYR A 143 -13.30 2.94 -7.15
CA TYR A 143 -12.70 3.16 -5.84
C TYR A 143 -13.48 4.15 -4.98
N TYR A 144 -14.59 4.70 -5.46
CA TYR A 144 -15.41 5.67 -4.73
C TYR A 144 -16.87 5.17 -4.65
N GLU A 145 -17.54 5.51 -3.55
CA GLU A 145 -18.96 5.14 -3.34
C GLU A 145 -19.90 5.88 -4.31
N ASP A 146 -19.49 7.07 -4.79
CA ASP A 146 -20.34 7.89 -5.65
C ASP A 146 -20.44 7.31 -7.07
N GLY A 147 -21.65 6.89 -7.44
CA GLY A 147 -21.94 6.29 -8.74
C GLY A 147 -22.00 7.28 -9.91
N ASN A 148 -21.47 8.50 -9.77
CA ASN A 148 -21.53 9.52 -10.82
C ASN A 148 -20.50 9.25 -11.94
N ALA A 149 -19.36 8.68 -11.60
CA ALA A 149 -18.34 8.21 -12.54
C ALA A 149 -17.50 7.09 -11.90
N CYS A 150 -16.96 6.18 -12.72
CA CYS A 150 -16.01 5.18 -12.22
C CYS A 150 -14.65 5.85 -12.00
N HIS A 151 -14.14 5.77 -10.79
CA HIS A 151 -12.83 6.28 -10.41
C HIS A 151 -11.89 5.10 -10.16
N SER A 152 -11.18 4.66 -11.20
CA SER A 152 -10.21 3.57 -11.11
C SER A 152 -8.77 4.09 -10.96
N PHE A 153 -7.97 3.41 -10.15
CA PHE A 153 -6.53 3.65 -10.03
C PHE A 153 -5.78 2.34 -9.74
N GLN A 154 -4.47 2.35 -9.98
CA GLN A 154 -3.58 1.24 -9.60
C GLN A 154 -3.17 1.43 -8.14
N SER A 155 -2.71 0.36 -7.49
CA SER A 155 -2.34 0.41 -6.07
C SER A 155 -0.83 0.28 -5.87
N ALA A 156 -0.28 1.14 -5.01
CA ALA A 156 1.01 0.92 -4.36
C ALA A 156 0.75 0.48 -2.91
N TYR A 157 1.68 -0.25 -2.30
CA TYR A 157 1.55 -0.75 -0.94
C TYR A 157 2.84 -0.54 -0.16
N LEU A 158 2.69 -0.19 1.12
CA LEU A 158 3.74 -0.32 2.11
C LEU A 158 3.34 -1.44 3.07
N ILE A 159 4.14 -2.51 3.08
CA ILE A 159 3.92 -3.72 3.85
C ILE A 159 5.07 -3.84 4.85
N VAL A 160 4.80 -3.88 6.15
CA VAL A 160 5.83 -3.71 7.17
C VAL A 160 5.64 -4.74 8.27
N ASP A 161 6.73 -5.32 8.75
CA ASP A 161 6.78 -6.02 10.03
C ASP A 161 7.92 -5.47 10.90
N ARG A 162 8.27 -6.18 11.97
CA ARG A 162 9.30 -5.72 12.92
C ARG A 162 10.74 -5.78 12.36
N LYS A 163 10.96 -6.47 11.25
CA LYS A 163 12.28 -6.77 10.68
C LYS A 163 12.50 -6.10 9.34
N GLU A 164 11.44 -5.99 8.53
CA GLU A 164 11.54 -5.53 7.16
C GLU A 164 10.27 -4.84 6.69
N ALA A 165 10.41 -4.07 5.62
CA ALA A 165 9.31 -3.51 4.86
C ALA A 165 9.48 -3.85 3.38
N TRP A 166 8.35 -3.88 2.68
CA TRP A 166 8.25 -4.04 1.25
C TRP A 166 7.42 -2.89 0.68
N VAL A 167 7.98 -2.23 -0.32
CA VAL A 167 7.20 -1.37 -1.21
C VAL A 167 6.82 -2.18 -2.42
N LEU A 168 5.53 -2.31 -2.69
CA LEU A 168 4.97 -3.00 -3.84
C LEU A 168 4.23 -1.98 -4.71
N GLU A 169 4.56 -1.90 -5.99
CA GLU A 169 3.83 -1.06 -6.95
C GLU A 169 3.28 -1.92 -8.09
N THR A 170 2.04 -1.63 -8.49
CA THR A 170 1.30 -2.48 -9.43
C THR A 170 0.91 -1.72 -10.70
N VAL A 171 0.78 -2.47 -11.79
CA VAL A 171 0.35 -2.02 -13.12
C VAL A 171 -0.52 -3.13 -13.71
N GLY A 172 -1.83 -3.04 -13.50
CA GLY A 172 -2.76 -4.12 -13.84
C GLY A 172 -2.41 -5.37 -13.01
N LYS A 173 -2.14 -6.50 -13.68
CA LYS A 173 -1.66 -7.72 -13.02
C LYS A 173 -0.16 -7.73 -12.73
N TYR A 174 0.61 -6.83 -13.36
CA TYR A 174 2.06 -6.79 -13.24
C TYR A 174 2.48 -5.99 -12.00
N TRP A 175 3.63 -6.31 -11.44
CA TRP A 175 4.09 -5.69 -10.20
C TRP A 175 5.62 -5.75 -10.06
N ALA A 176 6.16 -4.82 -9.27
CA ALA A 176 7.54 -4.84 -8.78
C ALA A 176 7.56 -4.53 -7.29
N ALA A 177 8.56 -5.04 -6.57
CA ALA A 177 8.71 -4.82 -5.14
C ALA A 177 10.17 -4.60 -4.73
N GLU A 178 10.38 -3.68 -3.79
CA GLU A 178 11.67 -3.39 -3.16
C GLU A 178 11.61 -3.72 -1.67
N LYS A 179 12.66 -4.38 -1.17
CA LYS A 179 12.86 -4.69 0.24
C LYS A 179 13.65 -3.58 0.94
N ILE A 180 13.14 -3.18 2.10
CA ILE A 180 13.74 -2.21 3.02
C ILE A 180 13.96 -2.89 4.37
N THR A 181 15.14 -2.72 4.98
CA THR A 181 15.48 -3.32 6.29
C THR A 181 15.99 -2.31 7.31
N GLU A 182 16.26 -1.08 6.87
CA GLU A 182 16.79 -0.01 7.69
C GLU A 182 16.38 1.36 7.13
N GLY A 183 16.64 2.42 7.90
CA GLY A 183 16.34 3.78 7.48
C GLY A 183 14.86 4.13 7.53
N VAL A 184 14.49 5.10 6.69
CA VAL A 184 13.14 5.59 6.53
C VAL A 184 12.72 5.42 5.08
N LYS A 185 11.49 4.97 4.84
CA LYS A 185 10.89 4.89 3.50
C LYS A 185 9.49 5.48 3.52
N CYS A 186 9.20 6.30 2.52
CA CYS A 186 7.91 6.91 2.28
C CYS A 186 7.46 6.61 0.84
N ILE A 187 6.16 6.32 0.70
CA ILE A 187 5.44 6.21 -0.55
C ILE A 187 4.30 7.23 -0.57
N CYS A 188 3.85 7.60 -1.77
CA CYS A 188 2.73 8.52 -1.98
C CYS A 188 2.05 8.19 -3.31
N ASN A 189 1.22 9.11 -3.83
CA ASN A 189 0.46 8.93 -5.05
C ASN A 189 1.29 8.95 -6.36
N GLN A 190 2.56 8.55 -6.31
CA GLN A 190 3.49 8.45 -7.43
C GLN A 190 4.33 7.17 -7.32
N LEU A 191 4.71 6.61 -8.48
CA LEU A 191 5.66 5.51 -8.53
C LEU A 191 7.03 5.94 -8.02
N CYS A 192 7.65 5.12 -7.18
CA CYS A 192 8.93 5.39 -6.53
C CYS A 192 9.92 4.22 -6.61
N LEU A 193 9.53 3.06 -7.14
CA LEU A 193 10.45 1.99 -7.42
C LEU A 193 11.32 2.35 -8.63
N MET A 194 12.63 2.43 -8.43
CA MET A 194 13.57 2.83 -9.48
C MET A 194 14.21 1.58 -10.09
N THR A 195 15.54 1.45 -10.00
CA THR A 195 16.30 0.32 -10.56
C THR A 195 16.52 -0.82 -9.56
N LYS A 196 16.42 -0.54 -8.25
CA LYS A 196 16.47 -1.56 -7.20
C LYS A 196 15.11 -2.25 -7.09
N ILE A 197 15.06 -3.51 -7.53
CA ILE A 197 13.88 -4.37 -7.50
C ILE A 197 14.33 -5.73 -6.94
N ASP A 198 13.74 -6.12 -5.81
CA ASP A 198 14.07 -7.36 -5.11
C ASP A 198 13.13 -8.51 -5.50
N ALA A 199 11.93 -8.20 -6.00
CA ALA A 199 11.00 -9.15 -6.58
C ALA A 199 10.13 -8.47 -7.65
N GLU A 200 9.76 -9.19 -8.71
CA GLU A 200 8.91 -8.68 -9.79
C GLU A 200 8.08 -9.79 -10.43
N HIS A 201 6.98 -9.40 -11.07
CA HIS A 201 6.19 -10.30 -11.91
C HIS A 201 7.07 -10.83 -13.07
N PRO A 202 7.08 -12.14 -13.37
CA PRO A 202 8.01 -12.74 -14.33
C PRO A 202 7.87 -12.18 -15.75
N GLU A 203 6.66 -11.77 -16.13
CA GLU A 203 6.37 -11.16 -17.44
C GLU A 203 6.48 -9.63 -17.47
N LEU A 204 6.84 -8.96 -16.36
CA LEU A 204 6.81 -7.48 -16.25
C LEU A 204 7.62 -6.79 -17.35
N ARG A 205 8.88 -7.21 -17.53
CA ARG A 205 9.79 -6.58 -18.49
C ARG A 205 9.41 -6.89 -19.93
N GLY A 206 8.98 -8.13 -20.21
CA GLY A 206 8.48 -8.52 -21.51
C GLY A 206 7.21 -7.76 -21.90
N TYR A 207 6.33 -7.50 -20.94
CA TYR A 207 5.17 -6.63 -21.13
C TYR A 207 5.61 -5.20 -21.47
N ALA A 208 6.50 -4.59 -20.67
CA ALA A 208 7.00 -3.24 -20.96
C ALA A 208 7.67 -3.12 -22.34
N GLU A 209 8.44 -4.12 -22.76
CA GLU A 209 9.05 -4.20 -24.09
C GLU A 209 8.00 -4.33 -25.19
N SER A 210 6.98 -5.17 -25.00
CA SER A 210 5.88 -5.34 -25.96
C SER A 210 5.05 -4.06 -26.17
N GLN A 211 4.97 -3.20 -25.16
CA GLN A 211 4.32 -1.89 -25.24
C GLN A 211 5.23 -0.81 -25.85
N GLY A 212 6.51 -1.11 -26.08
CA GLY A 212 7.51 -0.14 -26.54
C GLY A 212 7.87 0.91 -25.47
N TRP A 213 7.63 0.62 -24.18
CA TRP A 213 7.95 1.54 -23.08
C TRP A 213 9.37 1.39 -22.55
N TRP A 214 10.01 0.27 -22.84
CA TRP A 214 11.38 -0.05 -22.45
C TRP A 214 12.03 -0.97 -23.48
N THR A 215 13.36 -0.93 -23.54
CA THR A 215 14.17 -1.77 -24.42
C THR A 215 15.32 -2.39 -23.62
N THR A 216 15.75 -3.59 -24.02
CA THR A 216 16.74 -4.40 -23.28
C THR A 216 18.14 -3.80 -23.21
N ASP A 217 18.45 -2.77 -24.00
CA ASP A 217 19.69 -2.00 -23.98
C ASP A 217 19.74 -0.91 -22.89
N ALA A 218 18.60 -0.62 -22.25
CA ALA A 218 18.51 0.34 -21.14
C ALA A 218 18.39 -0.37 -19.78
N GLU A 219 18.92 0.24 -18.72
CA GLU A 219 18.66 -0.22 -17.36
C GLU A 219 17.16 -0.12 -17.06
N PHE A 220 16.57 -1.17 -16.49
CA PHE A 220 15.16 -1.18 -16.17
C PHE A 220 14.89 -0.34 -14.93
N ASN A 221 14.11 0.74 -15.08
CA ASN A 221 13.67 1.61 -14.01
C ASN A 221 12.14 1.65 -13.98
N PHE A 222 11.52 1.05 -12.96
CA PHE A 222 10.09 0.81 -12.93
C PHE A 222 9.27 2.11 -13.02
N ALA A 223 9.57 3.09 -12.17
CA ALA A 223 8.89 4.37 -12.16
C ALA A 223 9.05 5.11 -13.50
N GLN A 224 10.24 5.14 -14.09
CA GLN A 224 10.43 5.80 -15.39
C GLN A 224 9.68 5.10 -16.53
N VAL A 225 9.64 3.76 -16.51
CA VAL A 225 8.98 2.96 -17.54
C VAL A 225 7.46 3.12 -17.48
N PHE A 226 6.86 3.13 -16.28
CA PHE A 226 5.40 3.10 -16.12
C PHE A 226 4.76 4.42 -15.71
N SER A 227 5.51 5.48 -15.39
CA SER A 227 4.93 6.80 -15.08
C SER A 227 4.44 7.52 -16.33
N GLN A 228 3.32 8.24 -16.23
CA GLN A 228 2.87 9.13 -17.29
C GLN A 228 3.85 10.31 -17.46
N ALA A 229 3.95 10.86 -18.67
CA ALA A 229 4.93 11.90 -19.00
C ALA A 229 4.78 13.19 -18.16
N GLU A 230 3.58 13.46 -17.63
CA GLU A 230 3.28 14.61 -16.78
C GLU A 230 3.66 14.40 -15.30
N ASN A 231 3.96 13.16 -14.90
CA ASN A 231 4.31 12.75 -13.53
C ASN A 231 5.82 12.48 -13.38
N HIS A 232 6.67 13.29 -14.02
CA HIS A 232 8.12 13.11 -13.94
C HIS A 232 8.56 12.99 -12.47
N PRO A 233 9.35 11.96 -12.10
CA PRO A 233 9.59 11.64 -10.69
C PRO A 233 10.54 12.66 -10.07
N ASP A 234 10.00 13.68 -9.43
CA ASP A 234 10.72 14.44 -8.39
C ASP A 234 10.80 13.63 -7.07
N GLY A 235 10.35 12.37 -7.10
CA GLY A 235 10.36 11.45 -5.97
C GLY A 235 9.30 11.82 -4.93
N CYS A 236 8.99 10.87 -4.06
CA CYS A 236 8.13 11.17 -2.93
C CYS A 236 8.87 12.11 -1.97
N LEU A 237 8.56 13.42 -2.01
CA LEU A 237 9.16 14.47 -1.17
C LEU A 237 9.14 14.13 0.33
N GLY A 238 8.29 13.18 0.75
CA GLY A 238 8.26 12.64 2.11
C GLY A 238 9.61 12.08 2.58
N ASN A 239 10.39 11.43 1.70
CA ASN A 239 11.70 10.90 2.09
C ASN A 239 12.66 12.03 2.47
N GLU A 240 12.79 13.06 1.63
CA GLU A 240 13.65 14.20 1.94
C GLU A 240 13.20 14.95 3.21
N ILE A 241 11.89 15.06 3.44
CA ILE A 241 11.35 15.71 4.63
C ILE A 241 11.71 14.90 5.89
N LEU A 242 11.63 13.57 5.82
CA LEU A 242 11.96 12.70 6.93
C LEU A 242 13.47 12.64 7.20
N GLU A 243 14.29 12.54 6.15
CA GLU A 243 15.76 12.55 6.22
C GLU A 243 16.30 13.88 6.76
N LYS A 244 15.75 15.04 6.31
CA LYS A 244 16.13 16.36 6.84
C LYS A 244 15.83 16.52 8.33
N GLN A 245 14.96 15.69 8.92
CA GLN A 245 14.66 15.70 10.35
C GLN A 245 15.56 14.75 11.17
N GLU A 246 16.39 13.89 10.56
CA GLU A 246 17.34 13.00 11.26
C GLU A 246 18.38 13.75 12.10
N GLY A 247 18.63 15.04 11.78
CA GLY A 247 19.51 15.92 12.56
C GLY A 247 18.93 16.42 13.89
N HIS A 248 17.64 16.20 14.16
CA HIS A 248 17.00 16.57 15.42
C HIS A 248 16.61 15.31 16.19
N SER A 249 17.30 15.06 17.29
CA SER A 249 17.24 13.87 18.17
C SER A 249 15.88 13.59 18.84
N GLU A 250 14.76 14.04 18.29
CA GLU A 250 13.43 13.87 18.85
C GLU A 250 12.35 13.65 17.80
N LEU A 251 12.22 12.42 17.29
CA LEU A 251 10.98 11.95 16.67
C LEU A 251 9.78 11.88 17.67
N ARG A 252 9.97 12.32 18.93
CA ARG A 252 8.86 12.67 19.85
C ARG A 252 8.22 14.02 19.53
N GLN A 253 8.92 14.96 18.91
CA GLN A 253 8.32 16.22 18.43
C GLN A 253 7.64 16.06 17.05
N GLY A 254 7.83 14.91 16.40
CA GLY A 254 7.15 14.54 15.16
C GLY A 254 5.62 14.52 15.29
N LEU A 255 5.05 14.12 16.44
CA LEU A 255 3.59 14.01 16.59
C LEU A 255 2.82 15.34 16.51
N ASN A 256 3.44 16.46 16.89
CA ASN A 256 2.84 17.79 16.76
C ASN A 256 3.27 18.53 15.47
N LYS A 257 4.46 18.23 14.91
CA LYS A 257 4.93 18.80 13.63
C LYS A 257 4.45 18.02 12.39
N GLN A 258 4.10 16.74 12.50
CA GLN A 258 3.52 15.92 11.42
C GLN A 258 2.10 16.41 11.05
N ARG A 259 1.35 16.95 12.02
CA ARG A 259 0.10 17.69 11.77
C ARG A 259 0.29 18.92 10.87
N ILE A 260 1.49 19.49 10.83
CA ILE A 260 1.83 20.71 10.06
C ILE A 260 2.30 20.36 8.64
N LEU A 261 2.87 19.17 8.42
CA LEU A 261 3.45 18.77 7.13
C LEU A 261 2.52 17.92 6.24
N PHE A 262 1.61 17.12 6.83
CA PHE A 262 0.86 16.09 6.09
C PHE A 262 -0.64 16.00 6.46
N GLY A 263 -1.19 17.01 7.15
CA GLY A 263 -2.58 16.98 7.62
C GLY A 263 -2.80 16.06 8.83
N PRO A 264 -4.06 15.84 9.27
CA PRO A 264 -4.35 15.06 10.46
C PRO A 264 -4.15 13.56 10.22
N PHE A 265 -3.00 13.02 10.63
CA PHE A 265 -2.79 11.57 10.73
C PHE A 265 -3.69 10.93 11.80
N GLN A 266 -4.30 9.78 11.48
CA GLN A 266 -4.90 8.87 12.45
C GLN A 266 -3.82 7.92 12.98
N LEU A 267 -3.00 8.36 13.94
CA LEU A 267 -1.98 7.51 14.58
C LEU A 267 -2.51 6.88 15.88
N LYS A 268 -2.59 5.55 15.94
CA LYS A 268 -2.81 4.78 17.17
C LYS A 268 -1.61 3.88 17.46
N ARG A 269 -1.22 3.85 18.74
CA ARG A 269 -0.11 3.05 19.28
C ARG A 269 -0.54 1.58 19.30
N LEU A 270 -0.04 0.76 18.38
CA LEU A 270 -0.58 -0.59 18.19
C LEU A 270 -0.05 -1.69 19.13
N TRP A 271 1.02 -1.48 19.92
CA TRP A 271 1.51 -2.55 20.82
C TRP A 271 2.11 -2.03 22.13
N LYS A 272 1.57 -2.53 23.25
CA LYS A 272 2.20 -2.60 24.58
C LYS A 272 1.89 -3.96 25.18
N SER A 273 2.84 -4.89 25.08
CA SER A 273 3.12 -5.95 26.05
C SER A 273 4.36 -6.69 25.59
#